data_AF-A0A8C6GDT1-F1
#
_entry.id   AF-A0A8C6GDT1-F1
#
_cell.length_a   1.000
_cell.length_b   1.000
_cell.length_c   1.000
_cell.angle_alpha   90.00
_cell.angle_beta   90.00
_cell.angle_gamma   90.00
#
_symmetry.space_group_name_H-M   'P 1'
#
loop_
_entity.id
_entity.type
_entity.pdbx_description
1 polymer ?
#
loop_
_entity_poly.entity_id
_entity_poly.type
_entity_poly.pdbx_seq_one_letter_code
_entity_poly.pdbx_strand_id
1 'polypeptide(L)'
;MLLLLTLALLASPTCRAQNVLGNAAGKYFYVQGEDQGQLKGMRIFLSVFKFISGFQLQFGNNWTDVYGSRSENFIDFLLEDGEHVIKPKCFYLSV
;
A
#
# COMPACT_ATOMS: atom_id res chain seq x y z
N MET A 1 24.25 26.89 11.26
CA MET A 1 23.86 25.47 11.39
C MET A 1 22.44 25.18 10.87
N LEU A 2 21.49 26.11 11.03
CA LEU A 2 20.11 25.93 10.52
C LEU A 2 20.04 25.72 9.00
N LEU A 3 20.90 26.40 8.23
CA LEU A 3 20.94 26.34 6.76
C LEU A 3 21.22 24.93 6.21
N LEU A 4 22.15 24.21 6.86
CA LEU A 4 22.50 22.83 6.48
C LEU A 4 21.37 21.87 6.83
N LEU A 5 20.67 22.10 7.94
CA LEU A 5 19.51 21.30 8.34
C LEU A 5 18.36 21.50 7.34
N THR A 6 18.05 22.74 6.95
CA THR A 6 17.05 23.03 5.92
C THR A 6 17.42 22.42 4.57
N LEU A 7 18.70 22.46 4.19
CA LEU A 7 19.15 21.86 2.94
C LEU A 7 19.04 20.33 2.97
N ALA A 8 19.33 19.69 4.11
CA ALA A 8 19.14 18.26 4.30
C ALA A 8 17.65 17.86 4.24
N LEU A 9 16.75 18.63 4.86
CA LEU A 9 15.31 18.41 4.77
C LEU A 9 14.75 18.63 3.35
N LEU A 10 15.23 19.64 2.63
CA LEU A 10 14.80 19.93 1.24
C LEU A 10 15.38 18.95 0.21
N ALA A 11 16.58 18.42 0.46
CA ALA A 11 17.21 17.40 -0.38
C ALA A 11 16.70 15.98 -0.08
N SER A 12 15.96 15.80 1.02
CA SER A 12 15.31 14.53 1.33
C SER A 12 14.27 14.24 0.24
N PRO A 13 14.28 13.03 -0.37
CA PRO A 13 13.28 12.69 -1.36
C PRO A 13 11.89 12.80 -0.74
N THR A 14 11.09 13.74 -1.23
CA THR A 14 9.68 13.85 -0.84
C THR A 14 9.03 12.50 -1.10
N CYS A 15 8.30 11.95 -0.12
CA CYS A 15 7.47 10.75 -0.31
C CYS A 15 6.53 11.04 -1.49
N ARG A 16 6.86 10.50 -2.66
CA ARG A 16 6.00 10.57 -3.84
C ARG A 16 5.33 9.23 -3.98
N ALA A 17 4.00 9.25 -4.08
CA ALA A 17 3.28 8.11 -4.62
C ALA A 17 3.93 7.75 -5.96
N GLN A 18 4.43 6.52 -6.06
CA GLN A 18 5.02 6.02 -7.29
C GLN A 18 3.95 5.97 -8.39
N ASN A 19 4.39 5.94 -9.65
CA ASN A 19 3.54 5.92 -10.84
C ASN A 19 2.32 5.00 -10.65
N VAL A 20 1.14 5.44 -11.10
CA VAL A 20 -0.01 4.53 -11.15
C VAL A 20 0.25 3.50 -12.25
N LEU A 21 0.41 2.24 -11.84
CA LEU A 21 0.71 1.12 -12.73
C LEU A 21 -0.57 0.36 -13.10
N GLY A 22 -0.69 -0.10 -14.33
CA GLY A 22 -1.84 -0.86 -14.84
C GLY A 22 -2.48 -0.26 -16.09
N ASN A 23 -3.67 -0.72 -16.44
CA ASN A 23 -4.39 -0.37 -17.69
C ASN A 23 -5.25 0.91 -17.60
N ALA A 24 -5.10 1.71 -16.55
CA ALA A 24 -5.89 2.93 -16.29
C ALA A 24 -7.42 2.73 -16.27
N ALA A 25 -7.91 1.52 -16.00
CA ALA A 25 -9.34 1.23 -15.88
C ALA A 25 -9.83 1.21 -14.42
N GLY A 26 -11.12 1.43 -14.22
CA GLY A 26 -11.77 1.36 -12.90
C GLY A 26 -11.78 2.69 -12.16
N LYS A 27 -11.82 2.62 -10.82
CA LYS A 27 -11.79 3.79 -9.93
C LYS A 27 -10.50 3.78 -9.12
N TYR A 28 -9.89 4.95 -8.98
CA TYR A 28 -8.74 5.13 -8.10
C TYR A 28 -9.17 5.12 -6.63
N PHE A 29 -8.26 4.73 -5.76
CA PHE A 29 -8.43 4.81 -4.32
C PHE A 29 -7.16 5.36 -3.67
N TYR A 30 -7.33 5.94 -2.49
CA TYR A 30 -6.25 6.37 -1.61
C TYR A 30 -6.62 5.96 -0.20
N VAL A 31 -5.64 5.44 0.54
CA VAL A 31 -5.85 4.97 1.92
C VAL A 31 -5.06 5.88 2.85
N GLN A 32 -5.77 6.60 3.70
CA GLN A 32 -5.18 7.32 4.82
C GLN A 32 -5.39 6.47 6.08
N GLY A 33 -4.31 6.07 6.73
CA GLY A 33 -4.39 5.22 7.93
C GLY A 33 -3.31 5.50 8.97
N GLU A 34 -2.48 6.52 8.77
CA GLU A 34 -1.39 6.88 9.67
C GLU A 34 -1.90 7.33 11.05
N ASP A 35 -3.13 7.88 11.11
CA ASP A 35 -3.85 8.24 12.33
C ASP A 35 -4.31 7.01 13.14
N GLN A 36 -4.44 5.85 12.48
CA GLN A 36 -4.86 4.60 13.09
C GLN A 36 -3.68 3.74 13.59
N GLY A 37 -2.45 4.22 13.39
CA GLY A 37 -1.23 3.56 13.83
C GLY A 37 -0.35 3.07 12.67
N GLN A 38 0.64 2.24 13.01
CA GLN A 38 1.56 1.67 12.02
C GLN A 38 0.90 0.59 11.17
N LEU A 39 1.33 0.45 9.91
CA LEU A 39 0.93 -0.66 9.05
C LEU A 39 1.41 -1.98 9.68
N LYS A 40 0.47 -2.83 10.08
CA LYS A 40 0.71 -4.16 10.67
C LYS A 40 0.43 -5.30 9.71
N GLY A 41 -0.24 -5.04 8.59
CA GLY A 41 -0.56 -6.10 7.65
C GLY A 41 -1.30 -5.64 6.41
N MET A 42 -1.45 -6.56 5.48
CA MET A 42 -2.29 -6.41 4.31
C MET A 42 -2.99 -7.73 3.97
N ARG A 43 -4.20 -7.61 3.44
CA ARG A 43 -4.95 -8.71 2.86
C ARG A 43 -5.15 -8.44 1.37
N ILE A 44 -4.74 -9.39 0.54
CA ILE A 44 -4.82 -9.30 -0.91
C ILE A 44 -5.89 -10.28 -1.39
N PHE A 45 -6.96 -9.75 -1.98
CA PHE A 45 -8.02 -10.55 -2.58
C PHE A 45 -7.65 -10.94 -4.00
N LEU A 46 -7.91 -12.20 -4.34
CA LEU A 46 -7.62 -12.78 -5.65
C LEU A 46 -8.91 -13.21 -6.34
N SER A 47 -8.99 -12.92 -7.64
CA SER A 47 -9.99 -13.49 -8.54
C SER A 47 -9.79 -15.00 -8.73
N VAL A 48 -10.75 -15.63 -9.41
CA VAL A 48 -10.68 -17.06 -9.78
C VAL A 48 -9.42 -17.36 -10.62
N PHE A 49 -9.01 -16.42 -11.48
CA PHE A 49 -7.80 -16.53 -12.31
C PHE A 49 -6.52 -16.08 -11.59
N LYS A 50 -6.54 -15.91 -10.26
CA LYS A 50 -5.41 -15.48 -9.42
C LYS A 50 -4.86 -14.08 -9.72
N PHE A 51 -5.62 -13.24 -10.46
CA PHE A 51 -5.33 -11.81 -10.52
C PHE A 51 -5.78 -11.12 -9.24
N ILE A 52 -5.00 -10.12 -8.81
CA ILE A 52 -5.36 -9.23 -7.71
C ILE A 52 -6.67 -8.53 -8.04
N SER A 53 -7.68 -8.73 -7.21
CA SER A 53 -9.02 -8.14 -7.36
C SER A 53 -9.29 -7.03 -6.34
N GLY A 54 -8.60 -7.03 -5.20
CA GLY A 54 -8.75 -6.00 -4.18
C GLY A 54 -7.77 -6.13 -3.03
N PHE A 55 -7.84 -5.15 -2.12
CA PHE A 55 -6.94 -5.03 -0.98
C PHE A 55 -7.68 -4.60 0.28
N GLN A 56 -7.14 -4.97 1.43
CA GLN A 56 -7.37 -4.35 2.73
C GLN A 56 -6.01 -4.13 3.41
N LEU A 57 -5.86 -3.03 4.12
CA LEU A 57 -4.68 -2.75 4.94
C LEU A 57 -5.05 -2.84 6.41
N GLN A 58 -4.08 -3.18 7.25
CA GLN A 58 -4.25 -3.17 8.70
C GLN A 58 -3.33 -2.12 9.30
N PHE A 59 -3.93 -1.11 9.94
CA PHE A 59 -3.22 -0.09 10.70
C PHE A 59 -3.51 -0.29 12.19
N GLY A 60 -2.45 -0.46 12.99
CA GLY A 60 -2.59 -0.91 14.37
C GLY A 60 -3.35 -2.24 14.45
N ASN A 61 -4.49 -2.24 15.12
CA ASN A 61 -5.36 -3.42 15.25
C ASN A 61 -6.59 -3.36 14.32
N ASN A 62 -6.74 -2.30 13.52
CA ASN A 62 -7.93 -2.05 12.72
C ASN A 62 -7.68 -2.35 11.24
N TRP A 63 -8.63 -3.04 10.62
CA TRP A 63 -8.65 -3.23 9.18
C TRP A 63 -9.38 -2.07 8.51
N THR A 64 -8.86 -1.62 7.38
CA THR A 64 -9.54 -0.65 6.52
C THR A 64 -10.73 -1.28 5.81
N ASP A 65 -11.52 -0.44 5.14
CA ASP A 65 -12.44 -0.88 4.10
C ASP A 65 -11.72 -1.66 2.98
N VAL A 66 -12.50 -2.41 2.21
CA VAL A 66 -12.01 -3.12 1.03
C VAL A 66 -11.90 -2.15 -0.14
N TYR A 67 -10.73 -2.11 -0.76
CA TYR A 67 -10.48 -1.36 -1.98
C TYR A 67 -10.40 -2.32 -3.16
N GLY A 68 -11.32 -2.17 -4.13
CA GLY A 68 -11.54 -3.14 -5.20
C GLY A 68 -12.63 -4.16 -4.84
N SER A 69 -12.46 -5.40 -5.28
CA SER A 69 -13.44 -6.48 -5.11
C SER A 69 -13.01 -7.48 -4.04
N ARG A 70 -13.90 -7.71 -3.07
CA ARG A 70 -13.77 -8.79 -2.07
C ARG A 70 -13.90 -10.16 -2.74
N SER A 71 -13.16 -11.13 -2.23
CA SER A 71 -13.16 -12.54 -2.65
C SER A 71 -12.96 -13.43 -1.43
N GLU A 72 -13.43 -14.67 -1.49
CA GLU A 72 -13.12 -15.69 -0.48
C GLU A 72 -11.69 -16.24 -0.62
N ASN A 73 -11.10 -16.08 -1.80
CA ASN A 73 -9.70 -16.43 -2.05
C ASN A 73 -8.84 -15.19 -1.78
N PHE A 74 -8.18 -15.18 -0.62
CA PHE A 74 -7.28 -14.09 -0.21
C PHE A 74 -6.00 -14.62 0.41
N ILE A 75 -5.00 -13.74 0.48
CA ILE A 75 -3.73 -13.97 1.17
C ILE A 75 -3.54 -12.86 2.20
N ASP A 76 -3.25 -13.25 3.43
CA ASP A 76 -2.87 -12.33 4.49
C ASP A 76 -1.35 -12.28 4.64
N PHE A 77 -0.82 -11.06 4.67
CA PHE A 77 0.57 -10.78 4.98
C PHE A 77 0.58 -9.90 6.23
N LEU A 78 0.91 -10.49 7.37
CA LEU A 78 1.08 -9.79 8.63
C LEU A 78 2.56 -9.48 8.83
N LEU A 79 2.83 -8.29 9.36
CA LEU A 79 4.16 -7.82 9.70
C LEU A 79 4.44 -8.12 11.17
N GLU A 80 5.67 -8.54 11.44
CA GLU A 80 6.14 -8.67 12.81
C GLU A 80 6.31 -7.29 13.48
N ASP A 81 6.38 -7.26 14.81
CA ASP A 81 6.56 -6.00 15.53
C ASP A 81 7.90 -5.34 15.15
N GLY A 82 7.82 -4.13 14.59
CA GLY A 82 8.96 -3.36 14.10
C GLY A 82 9.33 -3.63 12.63
N GLU A 83 8.73 -4.65 12.00
CA GLU A 83 8.86 -4.86 10.56
C GLU A 83 8.12 -3.78 9.79
N HIS A 84 8.67 -3.37 8.64
CA HIS A 84 8.08 -2.35 7.79
C HIS A 84 8.36 -2.63 6.31
N VAL A 85 7.38 -2.31 5.45
CA VAL A 85 7.53 -2.44 4.01
C VAL A 85 8.46 -1.33 3.50
N ILE A 86 9.64 -1.71 3.02
CA ILE A 86 10.63 -0.75 2.48
C ILE A 86 10.55 -0.60 0.96
N LYS A 87 10.18 -1.67 0.23
CA LYS A 87 10.23 -1.69 -1.24
C LYS A 87 9.26 -2.70 -1.85
N PRO A 88 8.14 -2.25 -2.42
CA PRO A 88 7.27 -3.12 -3.19
C PRO A 88 7.86 -3.39 -4.59
N LYS A 89 7.64 -4.61 -5.10
CA LYS A 89 7.85 -4.96 -6.51
C LYS A 89 6.54 -5.55 -7.05
N CYS A 90 6.05 -5.00 -8.16
CA CYS A 90 4.78 -5.40 -8.74
C CYS A 90 4.96 -5.79 -10.21
N PHE A 91 4.12 -6.72 -10.68
CA PHE A 91 3.99 -7.10 -12.09
C PHE A 91 2.54 -6.90 -12.50
N TYR A 92 2.33 -6.30 -13.67
CA TYR A 92 1.01 -6.16 -14.28
C TYR A 92 1.06 -6.70 -15.70
N LEU A 93 -0.03 -7.29 -16.14
CA LEU A 93 -0.22 -7.69 -17.53
C LEU A 93 -0.91 -6.54 -18.25
N SER A 94 -0.25 -5.99 -19.26
CA SER A 94 -0.89 -5.14 -20.26
C SER A 94 -1.60 -6.05 -21.27
N VAL A 95 -2.93 -6.13 -21.15
CA VAL A 95 -3.81 -6.77 -22.14
C VAL A 95 -4.15 -5.79 -23.25
#